data_AF-A0A127VB60-F1
#
_entry.id   AF-A0A127VB60-F1
#
_cell.length_a   1.000
_cell.length_b   1.000
_cell.length_c   1.000
_cell.angle_alpha   90.00
_cell.angle_beta   90.00
_cell.angle_gamma   90.00
#
_symmetry.space_group_name_H-M   'P 1'
#
loop_
_entity.id
_entity.type
_entity.pdbx_description
1 polymer ?
#
loop_
_entity_poly.entity_id
_entity_poly.type
_entity_poly.pdbx_seq_one_letter_code
_entity_poly.pdbx_strand_id
1 'polypeptide(L)'
;MESISAYIVSLTTALIFLLLAAIIANAIKFEGGSNPKDPQIRKKWFWILAILNPAFGYLLGYFLFKPDANMMVINNYLNALNIGTAIGFILYILLGFLLSKVFANGKIGHWF
;
A
#
# COMPACT_ATOMS: atom_id res chain seq x y z
N MET A 1 19.50 14.78 -1.58
CA MET A 1 18.91 13.87 -2.58
C MET A 1 18.44 12.57 -1.95
N GLU A 2 19.23 11.97 -1.04
CA GLU A 2 18.85 10.74 -0.32
C GLU A 2 17.49 10.78 0.40
N SER A 3 17.09 11.88 1.05
CA SER A 3 15.75 11.94 1.66
C SER A 3 14.62 11.84 0.62
N ILE A 4 14.84 12.28 -0.62
CA ILE A 4 13.86 12.16 -1.71
C ILE A 4 13.74 10.70 -2.15
N SER A 5 14.84 9.95 -2.23
CA SER A 5 14.78 8.53 -2.59
C SER A 5 13.98 7.72 -1.57
N ALA A 6 14.10 8.03 -0.27
CA ALA A 6 13.27 7.42 0.78
C ALA A 6 11.75 7.62 0.52
N TYR A 7 11.33 8.85 0.21
CA TYR A 7 9.93 9.14 -0.12
C TYR A 7 9.46 8.44 -1.39
N ILE A 8 10.32 8.37 -2.41
CA ILE A 8 10.02 7.68 -3.67
C ILE A 8 9.81 6.18 -3.42
N VAL A 9 10.65 5.54 -2.60
CA VAL A 9 10.48 4.13 -2.24
C VAL A 9 9.14 3.91 -1.54
N SER A 10 8.83 4.67 -0.48
CA SER A 10 7.56 4.52 0.24
C SER A 10 6.34 4.76 -0.63
N LEU A 11 6.36 5.80 -1.48
CA LEU A 11 5.27 6.11 -2.40
C LEU A 11 5.09 4.99 -3.43
N THR A 12 6.18 4.54 -4.05
CA THR A 12 6.14 3.51 -5.08
C THR A 12 5.64 2.18 -4.52
N THR A 13 6.11 1.78 -3.33
CA THR A 13 5.62 0.58 -2.66
C THR A 13 4.12 0.68 -2.37
N ALA A 14 3.63 1.82 -1.87
CA ALA A 14 2.21 2.01 -1.61
C ALA A 14 1.36 1.85 -2.88
N LEU A 15 1.79 2.43 -4.01
CA LEU A 15 1.10 2.31 -5.29
C LEU A 15 1.12 0.88 -5.84
N ILE A 16 2.25 0.17 -5.72
CA ILE A 16 2.36 -1.25 -6.11
C ILE A 16 1.40 -2.10 -5.28
N PHE A 17 1.36 -1.92 -3.96
CA PHE A 17 0.46 -2.68 -3.10
C PHE A 17 -1.00 -2.38 -3.40
N LEU A 18 -1.34 -1.13 -3.71
CA LEU A 18 -2.71 -0.76 -4.08
C LEU A 18 -3.11 -1.43 -5.41
N LEU A 19 -2.20 -1.46 -6.39
CA LEU A 19 -2.40 -2.18 -7.64
C LEU A 19 -2.56 -3.69 -7.40
N LEU A 20 -1.76 -4.30 -6.52
CA LEU A 20 -1.91 -5.71 -6.14
C LEU A 20 -3.27 -5.97 -5.50
N ALA A 21 -3.76 -5.07 -4.64
CA ALA A 21 -5.11 -5.18 -4.07
C ALA A 21 -6.18 -5.16 -5.16
N ALA A 22 -6.05 -4.28 -6.16
CA ALA A 22 -6.95 -4.23 -7.32
C ALA A 22 -6.91 -5.51 -8.15
N ILE A 23 -5.72 -6.07 -8.41
CA ILE A 23 -5.56 -7.33 -9.14
C ILE A 23 -6.22 -8.48 -8.37
N ILE A 24 -5.96 -8.61 -7.06
CA ILE A 24 -6.56 -9.66 -6.22
C ILE A 24 -8.08 -9.51 -6.18
N ALA A 25 -8.59 -8.28 -6.01
CA ALA A 25 -10.02 -8.02 -6.01
C ALA A 25 -10.69 -8.50 -7.30
N ASN A 26 -10.03 -8.29 -8.45
CA ASN A 26 -10.52 -8.72 -9.76
C ASN A 26 -10.37 -10.22 -10.01
N ALA A 27 -9.33 -10.85 -9.47
CA ALA A 27 -9.10 -12.29 -9.55
C ALA A 27 -10.09 -13.11 -8.71
N ILE A 28 -10.62 -12.54 -7.63
CA ILE A 28 -11.65 -13.20 -6.81
C ILE A 28 -12.95 -13.35 -7.63
N LYS A 29 -13.35 -14.61 -7.84
CA LYS A 29 -14.58 -14.98 -8.57
C LYS A 29 -15.81 -14.40 -7.88
N PHE A 30 -16.82 -14.07 -8.70
CA PHE A 30 -18.11 -13.60 -8.20
C PHE A 30 -18.90 -14.80 -7.65
N GLU A 31 -19.49 -14.66 -6.47
CA GLU A 31 -20.43 -15.63 -5.92
C GLU A 31 -21.84 -15.02 -5.97
N GLY A 32 -22.77 -15.70 -6.62
CA GLY A 32 -24.19 -15.33 -6.61
C GLY A 32 -24.95 -15.98 -5.45
N GLY A 33 -26.18 -15.54 -5.21
CA GLY A 33 -27.08 -16.13 -4.20
C GLY A 33 -27.34 -15.22 -3.01
N SER A 34 -27.96 -15.75 -1.96
CA SER A 34 -28.42 -14.99 -0.79
C SER A 34 -27.33 -14.69 0.24
N ASN A 35 -26.17 -15.33 0.17
CA ASN A 35 -25.05 -15.12 1.11
C ASN A 35 -23.68 -15.21 0.42
N PRO A 36 -23.35 -14.24 -0.46
CA PRO A 36 -22.08 -14.23 -1.18
C PRO A 36 -20.92 -13.89 -0.25
N LYS A 37 -19.82 -14.66 -0.30
CA LYS A 37 -18.64 -14.42 0.54
C LYS A 37 -17.57 -13.58 -0.15
N ASP A 38 -17.63 -13.46 -1.47
CA ASP A 38 -16.62 -12.76 -2.26
C ASP A 38 -16.39 -11.29 -1.85
N PRO A 39 -17.40 -10.48 -1.46
CA PRO A 39 -17.14 -9.10 -1.03
C PRO A 39 -16.31 -9.05 0.25
N GLN A 40 -16.58 -9.94 1.21
CA GLN A 40 -15.83 -10.03 2.46
C GLN A 40 -14.39 -10.49 2.21
N ILE A 41 -14.17 -11.40 1.27
CA ILE A 41 -12.82 -11.86 0.91
C ILE A 41 -12.02 -10.72 0.28
N ARG A 42 -12.62 -9.93 -0.63
CA ARG A 42 -11.97 -8.74 -1.23
C ARG A 42 -11.58 -7.71 -0.18
N LYS A 43 -12.48 -7.40 0.75
CA LYS A 43 -12.22 -6.51 1.90
C LYS A 43 -11.05 -7.01 2.74
N LYS A 44 -11.04 -8.30 3.12
CA LYS A 44 -9.95 -8.89 3.91
C LYS A 44 -8.60 -8.71 3.23
N TRP A 45 -8.50 -9.03 1.93
CA TRP A 45 -7.24 -8.87 1.19
C TRP A 45 -6.77 -7.42 1.10
N PHE A 46 -7.68 -6.47 0.90
CA PHE A 46 -7.33 -5.04 0.89
C PHE A 46 -6.65 -4.61 2.19
N TRP A 47 -7.21 -5.01 3.34
CA TRP A 47 -6.67 -4.64 4.66
C TRP A 47 -5.40 -5.42 5.04
N ILE A 48 -5.28 -6.69 4.62
CA ILE A 48 -4.02 -7.45 4.75
C ILE A 48 -2.90 -6.71 4.02
N LEU A 49 -3.14 -6.28 2.78
CA LEU A 49 -2.16 -5.53 1.99
C LEU A 49 -1.91 -4.12 2.56
N ALA A 50 -2.92 -3.48 3.14
CA ALA A 50 -2.75 -2.19 3.82
C ALA A 50 -1.73 -2.27 4.96
N ILE A 51 -1.77 -3.35 5.76
CA ILE A 51 -0.84 -3.57 6.88
C ILE A 51 0.52 -4.05 6.38
N LEU A 52 0.55 -4.88 5.33
CA LEU A 52 1.80 -5.43 4.79
C LEU A 52 2.64 -4.36 4.06
N ASN A 53 1.99 -3.40 3.40
CA ASN A 53 2.63 -2.30 2.68
C ASN A 53 3.69 -1.55 3.53
N PRO A 54 3.37 -0.95 4.69
CA PRO A 54 4.35 -0.19 5.46
C PRO A 54 5.51 -1.05 5.96
N ALA A 55 5.24 -2.30 6.36
CA ALA A 55 6.31 -3.22 6.77
C ALA A 55 7.26 -3.52 5.60
N PHE A 56 6.71 -3.87 4.44
CA PHE A 56 7.50 -4.19 3.26
C PHE A 56 8.27 -2.97 2.72
N GLY A 57 7.60 -1.81 2.63
CA GLY A 57 8.21 -0.56 2.17
C GLY A 57 9.34 -0.08 3.06
N TYR A 58 9.18 -0.18 4.38
CA TYR A 58 10.25 0.15 5.32
C TYR A 58 11.43 -0.81 5.19
N LEU A 59 11.19 -2.12 5.13
CA LEU A 59 12.26 -3.12 5.00
C LEU A 59 13.04 -2.96 3.69
N LEU A 60 12.35 -2.73 2.57
CA LEU A 60 13.00 -2.39 1.30
C LEU A 60 13.88 -1.14 1.43
N GLY A 61 13.30 -0.05 1.98
CA GLY A 61 14.01 1.20 2.18
C GLY A 61 15.24 1.06 3.07
N TYR A 62 15.15 0.25 4.12
CA TYR A 62 16.23 0.08 5.10
C TYR A 62 17.36 -0.83 4.59
N PHE A 63 17.02 -1.96 3.96
CA PHE A 63 18.02 -2.96 3.59
C PHE A 63 18.57 -2.81 2.16
N LEU A 64 17.80 -2.27 1.22
CA LEU A 64 18.21 -2.20 -0.20
C LEU A 64 18.53 -0.79 -0.68
N PHE A 65 17.81 0.22 -0.18
CA PHE A 65 17.92 1.59 -0.69
C PHE A 65 18.60 2.56 0.28
N LYS A 66 18.97 2.09 1.48
CA LYS A 66 19.71 2.91 2.43
C LYS A 66 21.08 3.28 1.84
N PRO A 67 21.43 4.58 1.80
CA PRO A 67 22.71 5.00 1.26
C PRO A 67 23.87 4.52 2.13
N ASP A 68 25.00 4.26 1.46
CA ASP A 68 26.29 4.11 2.11
C ASP A 68 26.96 5.49 2.20
N ALA A 69 26.80 6.14 3.35
CA ALA A 69 27.19 7.53 3.57
C ALA A 69 27.49 7.78 5.06
N ASN A 70 27.90 9.00 5.39
CA ASN A 70 28.10 9.39 6.78
C ASN A 70 26.80 9.31 7.62
N MET A 71 26.95 9.26 8.95
CA MET A 71 25.83 9.08 9.88
C MET A 71 24.75 10.16 9.75
N MET A 72 25.12 11.41 9.43
CA MET A 72 24.15 12.49 9.24
C MET A 72 23.23 12.23 8.04
N VAL A 73 23.79 11.79 6.91
CA VAL A 73 23.02 11.44 5.72
C VAL A 73 22.12 10.23 5.98
N ILE A 74 22.64 9.21 6.66
CA ILE A 74 21.85 8.02 7.04
C ILE A 74 20.68 8.42 7.95
N ASN A 75 20.90 9.23 8.98
CA ASN A 75 19.84 9.64 9.90
C ASN A 75 18.76 10.46 9.19
N ASN A 76 19.15 11.37 8.30
CA ASN A 76 18.20 12.13 7.48
C ASN A 76 17.40 11.24 6.52
N TYR A 77 18.03 10.20 5.94
CA TYR A 77 17.35 9.20 5.12
C TYR A 77 16.35 8.39 5.94
N LEU A 78 16.76 7.86 7.11
CA LEU A 78 15.90 7.03 7.96
C LEU A 78 14.71 7.83 8.52
N ASN A 79 14.91 9.10 8.88
CA ASN A 79 13.82 9.98 9.27
C ASN A 79 12.83 10.19 8.12
N ALA A 80 13.32 10.43 6.91
CA ALA A 80 12.48 10.54 5.72
C ALA A 80 11.75 9.22 5.39
N LEU A 81 12.41 8.07 5.57
CA LEU A 81 11.81 6.75 5.38
C LEU A 81 10.70 6.48 6.38
N ASN A 82 10.88 6.82 7.66
CA ASN A 82 9.85 6.71 8.69
C ASN A 82 8.61 7.53 8.34
N ILE A 83 8.82 8.81 8.01
CA ILE A 83 7.73 9.72 7.62
C ILE A 83 7.07 9.23 6.31
N GLY A 84 7.88 8.85 5.33
CA GLY A 84 7.42 8.34 4.04
C GLY A 84 6.58 7.09 4.17
N THR A 85 6.96 6.15 5.03
CA THR A 85 6.19 4.92 5.31
C THR A 85 4.83 5.25 5.92
N ALA A 86 4.76 6.19 6.88
CA ALA A 86 3.49 6.64 7.45
C ALA A 86 2.60 7.32 6.40
N ILE A 87 3.17 8.22 5.59
CA ILE A 87 2.46 8.89 4.49
C ILE A 87 1.98 7.87 3.45
N GLY A 88 2.81 6.90 3.08
CA GLY A 88 2.48 5.85 2.12
C GLY A 88 1.34 4.96 2.58
N PHE A 89 1.27 4.64 3.88
CA PHE A 89 0.15 3.91 4.47
C PHE A 89 -1.16 4.73 4.40
N ILE A 90 -1.12 6.00 4.79
CA ILE A 90 -2.28 6.90 4.72
C ILE A 90 -2.74 7.04 3.26
N LEU A 91 -1.81 7.25 2.33
CA LEU A 91 -2.09 7.40 0.91
C LEU A 91 -2.74 6.14 0.33
N TYR A 92 -2.25 4.95 0.68
CA TYR A 92 -2.86 3.68 0.28
C TYR A 92 -4.34 3.62 0.69
N ILE A 93 -4.66 3.99 1.94
CA ILE A 93 -6.04 3.98 2.44
C ILE A 93 -6.90 5.02 1.72
N LEU A 94 -6.41 6.26 1.57
CA LEU A 94 -7.15 7.34 0.92
C LEU A 94 -7.45 7.04 -0.54
N LEU A 95 -6.45 6.56 -1.29
CA LEU A 95 -6.63 6.15 -2.68
C LEU A 95 -7.52 4.92 -2.79
N GLY A 96 -7.35 3.93 -1.90
CA GLY A 96 -8.23 2.77 -1.85
C GLY A 96 -9.70 3.17 -1.59
N PHE A 97 -9.94 4.10 -0.68
CA PHE A 97 -11.27 4.64 -0.41
C PHE A 97 -11.83 5.35 -1.64
N LEU A 98 -11.05 6.24 -2.26
CA LEU A 98 -11.46 6.95 -3.47
C LEU A 98 -11.81 5.96 -4.60
N LEU A 99 -10.96 4.96 -4.84
CA LEU A 99 -11.21 3.91 -5.82
C LEU A 99 -12.48 3.11 -5.50
N SER A 100 -12.75 2.79 -4.23
CA SER A 100 -13.98 2.09 -3.84
C SER A 100 -15.25 2.91 -4.18
N LYS A 101 -15.15 4.25 -4.15
CA LYS A 101 -16.25 5.14 -4.54
C LYS A 101 -16.38 5.30 -6.05
N VAL A 102 -15.27 5.43 -6.76
CA VAL A 102 -15.26 5.51 -8.23
C VAL A 102 -15.79 4.21 -8.85
N PHE A 103 -15.42 3.06 -8.29
CA PHE A 103 -15.83 1.73 -8.74
C PHE A 103 -16.91 1.11 -7.84
N ALA A 104 -17.87 1.91 -7.38
CA ALA A 104 -18.89 1.48 -6.41
C ALA A 104 -19.72 0.26 -6.86
N ASN A 105 -19.97 0.13 -8.16
CA ASN A 105 -20.71 -1.01 -8.74
C ASN A 105 -19.82 -2.20 -9.14
N GLY A 106 -18.50 -2.07 -8.95
CA GLY A 106 -17.51 -3.08 -9.31
C GLY A 106 -16.94 -3.83 -8.11
N LYS A 107 -16.05 -4.79 -8.39
CA LYS A 107 -15.41 -5.63 -7.36
C LYS A 107 -14.61 -4.81 -6.33
N ILE A 108 -14.03 -3.69 -6.75
CA ILE A 108 -13.23 -2.78 -5.91
C ILE A 108 -14.12 -1.98 -4.93
N GLY A 109 -15.40 -1.79 -5.24
CA GLY A 109 -16.33 -1.04 -4.40
C GLY A 109 -16.54 -1.63 -3.00
N HIS A 110 -16.16 -2.89 -2.79
CA HIS A 110 -16.35 -3.61 -1.52
C HIS A 110 -15.14 -3.58 -0.57
N TRP A 111 -14.14 -2.72 -0.81
CA TRP A 111 -12.97 -2.62 0.08
C TRP A 111 -13.27 -1.99 1.44
N PHE A 112 -14.30 -1.14 1.52
CA PHE A 112 -14.73 -0.41 2.71
C PHE A 112 -16.17 -0.80 3.04
#